data_AF-A0A1A8DNV8-F1
#
_entry.id   AF-A0A1A8DNV8-F1
#
_cell.length_a   1.000
_cell.length_b   1.000
_cell.length_c   1.000
_cell.angle_alpha   90.00
_cell.angle_beta   90.00
_cell.angle_gamma   90.00
#
_symmetry.space_group_name_H-M   'P 1'
#
loop_
_entity.id
_entity.type
_entity.pdbx_description
1 polymer ?
#
loop_
_entity_poly.entity_id
_entity_poly.type
_entity_poly.pdbx_seq_one_letter_code
_entity_poly.pdbx_strand_id
1 'polypeptide(L)'
;NGANNPGIRVFEYDTETLLVKDVVTYYLNLTYANTVTERWEKEYRLTESFRVADASPASMHLVLERMAADPCYLQKYYDFNSISYDLTNCDGDCRVDHVCAAREVDFDRYEECLVKEGVDSIKGGLLLLVLSVGVSITAAALH
;
A
#
# COMPACT_ATOMS: atom_id res chain seq x y z
N ASN A 1 -2.38 -7.44 -15.30
CA ASN A 1 -3.40 -8.53 -15.29
C ASN A 1 -3.85 -8.65 -13.85
N GLY A 2 -5.07 -8.26 -13.49
CA GLY A 2 -5.55 -8.23 -12.09
C GLY A 2 -5.74 -9.61 -11.46
N ALA A 3 -4.73 -10.46 -11.59
CA ALA A 3 -4.65 -11.77 -10.99
C ALA A 3 -4.17 -11.64 -9.55
N ASN A 4 -4.59 -12.59 -8.72
CA ASN A 4 -4.29 -12.64 -7.30
C ASN A 4 -4.24 -14.10 -6.86
N ASN A 5 -3.52 -14.39 -5.77
CA ASN A 5 -3.71 -15.68 -5.11
C ASN A 5 -5.12 -15.75 -4.48
N PRO A 6 -5.70 -16.95 -4.32
CA PRO A 6 -6.92 -17.13 -3.54
C PRO A 6 -6.70 -16.66 -2.10
N GLY A 7 -7.64 -15.88 -1.59
CA GLY A 7 -7.59 -15.31 -0.24
C GLY A 7 -8.92 -15.48 0.50
N ILE A 8 -8.83 -15.70 1.81
CA ILE A 8 -9.98 -15.64 2.74
C ILE A 8 -9.65 -14.65 3.85
N ARG A 9 -10.69 -14.03 4.42
CA ARG A 9 -10.52 -13.00 5.44
C ARG A 9 -11.40 -13.28 6.65
N VAL A 10 -10.79 -13.21 7.83
CA VAL A 10 -11.45 -13.37 9.12
C VAL A 10 -11.49 -12.00 9.80
N PHE A 11 -12.67 -11.58 10.23
CA PHE A 11 -12.89 -10.34 10.97
C PHE A 11 -13.08 -10.67 12.44
N GLU A 12 -12.28 -10.03 13.28
CA GLU A 12 -12.47 -10.00 14.73
C GLU A 12 -13.20 -8.71 15.07
N TYR A 13 -14.31 -8.81 15.77
CA TYR A 13 -15.15 -7.66 16.08
C TYR A 13 -15.75 -7.77 17.48
N ASP A 14 -16.09 -6.61 18.04
CA ASP A 14 -16.78 -6.51 19.32
C ASP A 14 -18.26 -6.84 19.13
N THR A 15 -18.77 -7.85 19.85
CA THR A 15 -20.13 -8.34 19.61
C THR A 15 -21.24 -7.43 20.15
N GLU A 16 -20.91 -6.44 20.98
CA GLU A 16 -21.89 -5.49 21.53
C GLU A 16 -22.01 -4.25 20.64
N THR A 17 -20.88 -3.74 20.16
CA THR A 17 -20.78 -2.50 19.37
C THR A 17 -20.68 -2.74 17.87
N LEU A 18 -20.39 -3.97 17.46
CA LEU A 18 -20.11 -4.40 16.09
C LEU A 18 -18.89 -3.73 15.45
N LEU A 19 -18.06 -3.05 16.26
CA LEU A 19 -16.83 -2.43 15.78
C LEU A 19 -15.79 -3.49 15.47
N VAL A 20 -15.26 -3.45 14.25
CA VAL A 20 -14.16 -4.32 13.83
C VAL A 20 -12.91 -3.97 14.63
N LYS A 21 -12.34 -4.98 15.28
CA LYS A 21 -11.12 -4.88 16.08
C LYS A 21 -9.90 -5.26 15.27
N ASP A 22 -9.99 -6.29 14.43
CA ASP A 22 -8.88 -6.69 13.59
C ASP A 22 -9.35 -7.50 12.39
N VAL A 23 -8.44 -7.67 11.44
CA VAL A 23 -8.65 -8.40 10.20
C VAL A 23 -7.42 -9.27 9.94
N VAL A 24 -7.65 -10.56 9.75
CA VAL A 24 -6.60 -11.51 9.33
C VAL A 24 -6.94 -12.02 7.94
N THR A 25 -6.03 -11.83 6.99
CA THR A 25 -6.12 -12.43 5.66
C THR A 25 -5.24 -13.68 5.63
N TYR A 26 -5.80 -14.77 5.11
CA TYR A 26 -5.08 -15.99 4.78
C TYR A 26 -5.10 -16.16 3.27
N TYR A 27 -4.04 -16.75 2.73
CA TYR A 27 -3.91 -16.97 1.30
C TYR A 27 -3.43 -18.39 0.99
N LEU A 28 -3.67 -18.79 -0.26
CA LEU A 28 -3.14 -20.01 -0.85
C LEU A 28 -2.12 -19.64 -1.92
N ASN A 29 -0.84 -19.92 -1.69
CA ASN A 29 0.20 -19.72 -2.70
C ASN A 29 -0.02 -20.70 -3.86
N LEU A 30 -0.57 -20.23 -4.99
CA LEU A 30 -0.93 -21.09 -6.12
C LEU A 30 0.29 -21.78 -6.74
N THR A 31 1.44 -21.12 -6.79
CA THR A 31 2.68 -21.70 -7.33
C THR A 31 3.10 -22.92 -6.52
N TYR A 32 3.04 -22.82 -5.19
CA TYR A 32 3.34 -23.94 -4.30
C TYR A 32 2.25 -25.02 -4.35
N ALA A 33 0.97 -24.62 -4.30
CA ALA A 33 -0.16 -25.55 -4.28
C ALA A 33 -0.22 -26.43 -5.54
N ASN A 34 0.07 -25.85 -6.71
CA ASN A 34 0.07 -26.57 -7.99
C ASN A 34 1.25 -27.54 -8.14
N THR A 35 2.31 -27.41 -7.34
CA THR A 35 3.54 -28.21 -7.47
C THR A 35 3.73 -29.20 -6.33
N VAL A 36 3.23 -28.89 -5.12
CA VAL A 36 3.45 -29.69 -3.92
C VAL A 36 2.13 -30.15 -3.31
N THR A 37 1.39 -29.24 -2.66
CA THR A 37 0.10 -29.50 -2.02
C THR A 37 -0.54 -28.19 -1.59
N GLU A 38 -1.86 -28.17 -1.51
CA GLU A 38 -2.63 -27.06 -0.98
C GLU A 38 -2.33 -26.81 0.50
N ARG A 39 -1.97 -25.56 0.82
CA ARG A 39 -1.75 -25.11 2.19
C ARG A 39 -2.15 -23.66 2.32
N TRP A 40 -3.12 -23.39 3.20
CA TRP A 40 -3.50 -22.04 3.57
C TRP A 40 -2.54 -21.50 4.62
N GLU A 41 -2.08 -20.27 4.42
CA GLU A 41 -1.11 -19.60 5.30
C GLU A 41 -1.63 -18.22 5.68
N LYS A 42 -1.25 -17.73 6.88
CA LYS A 42 -1.55 -16.35 7.27
C LYS A 42 -0.75 -15.43 6.36
N GLU A 43 -1.44 -14.60 5.59
CA GLU A 43 -0.78 -13.55 4.82
C GLU A 43 -0.43 -12.39 5.76
N TYR A 44 -1.45 -11.78 6.38
CA TYR A 44 -1.22 -10.70 7.32
C TYR A 44 -2.36 -10.53 8.33
N ARG A 45 -2.02 -9.93 9.47
CA ARG A 45 -2.96 -9.34 10.43
C ARG A 45 -2.81 -7.83 10.37
N LEU A 46 -3.92 -7.10 10.26
CA LEU A 46 -3.91 -5.66 10.00
C LEU A 46 -3.16 -4.87 11.07
N THR A 47 -3.47 -5.13 12.35
CA THR A 47 -2.83 -4.43 13.48
C THR A 47 -1.32 -4.68 13.55
N GLU A 48 -0.88 -5.92 13.31
CA GLU A 48 0.55 -6.30 13.27
C GLU A 48 1.28 -5.61 12.12
N SER A 49 0.73 -5.72 10.90
CA SER A 49 1.38 -5.28 9.68
C SER A 49 1.50 -3.77 9.59
N PHE A 50 0.44 -3.05 9.98
CA PHE A 50 0.37 -1.61 9.88
C PHE A 50 0.63 -0.88 11.19
N ARG A 51 0.85 -1.60 12.29
CA ARG A 51 1.14 -1.04 13.62
C ARG A 51 0.10 0.00 14.05
N VAL A 52 -1.16 -0.44 14.02
CA VAL A 52 -2.33 0.32 14.47
C VAL A 52 -3.06 -0.46 15.56
N ALA A 53 -3.80 0.24 16.40
CA ALA A 53 -4.40 -0.35 17.59
C ALA A 53 -5.55 -1.31 17.27
N ASP A 54 -6.30 -1.02 16.20
CA ASP A 54 -7.47 -1.77 15.78
C ASP A 54 -7.79 -1.49 14.30
N ALA A 55 -8.91 -2.00 13.82
CA ALA A 55 -9.47 -1.73 12.49
C ALA A 55 -10.51 -0.60 12.48
N SER A 56 -10.48 0.33 13.47
CA SER A 56 -11.39 1.47 13.50
C SER A 56 -11.13 2.45 12.35
N PRO A 57 -12.10 3.31 11.98
CA PRO A 57 -11.90 4.33 10.95
C PRO A 57 -10.68 5.25 11.21
N ALA A 58 -10.41 5.58 12.48
CA ALA A 58 -9.25 6.38 12.85
C ALA A 58 -7.93 5.63 12.59
N SER A 59 -7.85 4.36 12.96
CA SER A 59 -6.70 3.50 12.66
C SER A 59 -6.50 3.33 11.15
N MET A 60 -7.58 3.10 10.40
CA MET A 60 -7.52 2.97 8.94
C MET A 60 -7.09 4.26 8.25
N HIS A 61 -7.52 5.42 8.75
CA HIS A 61 -7.03 6.71 8.28
C HIS A 61 -5.52 6.88 8.53
N LEU A 62 -5.01 6.47 9.71
CA LEU A 62 -3.58 6.45 9.98
C LEU A 62 -2.81 5.51 9.03
N VAL A 63 -3.38 4.37 8.66
CA VAL A 63 -2.79 3.47 7.65
C VAL A 63 -2.68 4.18 6.30
N LEU A 64 -3.75 4.83 5.86
CA LEU A 64 -3.79 5.57 4.61
C LEU A 64 -2.76 6.71 4.58
N GLU A 65 -2.67 7.51 5.63
CA GLU A 65 -1.68 8.59 5.72
C GLU A 65 -0.23 8.06 5.69
N ARG A 66 0.03 6.90 6.33
CA ARG A 66 1.34 6.23 6.23
C ARG A 66 1.61 5.73 4.83
N MET A 67 0.63 5.14 4.14
CA MET A 67 0.79 4.71 2.74
C MET A 67 1.08 5.88 1.80
N ALA A 68 0.45 7.04 2.03
CA ALA A 68 0.69 8.24 1.22
C ALA A 68 2.09 8.83 1.43
N ALA A 69 2.64 8.73 2.66
CA ALA A 69 3.89 9.38 3.03
C ALA A 69 5.13 8.46 3.04
N ASP A 70 4.96 7.15 3.21
CA ASP A 70 6.06 6.19 3.39
C ASP A 70 6.00 5.06 2.34
N PRO A 71 6.96 5.02 1.40
CA PRO A 71 7.04 3.97 0.38
C PRO A 71 7.07 2.54 0.93
N CYS A 72 7.60 2.32 2.14
CA CYS A 72 7.63 0.99 2.74
C CYS A 72 6.22 0.51 3.14
N TYR A 73 5.38 1.43 3.65
CA TYR A 73 3.99 1.11 3.97
C TYR A 73 3.13 0.98 2.72
N LEU A 74 3.39 1.81 1.70
CA LEU A 74 2.78 1.66 0.39
C LEU A 74 3.08 0.29 -0.22
N GLN A 75 4.36 -0.09 -0.27
CA GLN A 75 4.76 -1.37 -0.86
C GLN A 75 4.15 -2.55 -0.11
N LYS A 76 4.14 -2.50 1.23
CA LYS A 76 3.48 -3.52 2.04
C LYS A 76 1.98 -3.65 1.72
N TYR A 77 1.27 -2.53 1.57
CA TYR A 77 -0.12 -2.55 1.14
C TYR A 77 -0.26 -3.13 -0.28
N TYR A 78 0.63 -2.75 -1.20
CA TYR A 78 0.59 -3.19 -2.59
C TYR A 78 0.81 -4.70 -2.72
N ASP A 79 1.78 -5.26 -1.99
CA ASP A 79 2.01 -6.71 -1.92
C ASP A 79 0.72 -7.44 -1.47
N PHE A 80 0.01 -6.90 -0.47
CA PHE A 80 -1.27 -7.48 0.00
C PHE A 80 -2.46 -7.20 -0.92
N ASN A 81 -2.43 -6.15 -1.75
CA ASN A 81 -3.52 -5.81 -2.67
C ASN A 81 -3.77 -6.94 -3.66
N SER A 82 -2.69 -7.56 -4.15
CA SER A 82 -2.72 -8.71 -5.07
C SER A 82 -2.77 -10.07 -4.36
N ILE A 83 -2.95 -10.10 -3.03
CA ILE A 83 -2.82 -11.31 -2.20
C ILE A 83 -1.44 -11.96 -2.39
N SER A 84 -0.38 -11.17 -2.27
CA SER A 84 1.02 -11.61 -2.41
C SER A 84 1.32 -12.29 -3.75
N TYR A 85 0.66 -11.85 -4.83
CA TYR A 85 0.86 -12.37 -6.19
C TYR A 85 1.81 -11.48 -6.99
N ASP A 86 1.48 -10.20 -7.08
CA ASP A 86 2.29 -9.16 -7.70
C ASP A 86 3.13 -8.48 -6.61
N LEU A 87 4.45 -8.67 -6.69
CA LEU A 87 5.45 -8.10 -5.79
C LEU A 87 6.31 -7.06 -6.50
N THR A 88 5.84 -6.52 -7.63
CA THR A 88 6.51 -5.42 -8.31
C THR A 88 6.47 -4.15 -7.46
N ASN A 89 7.42 -3.24 -7.71
CA ASN A 89 7.49 -2.00 -6.95
C ASN A 89 6.35 -1.06 -7.35
N CYS A 90 5.56 -0.60 -6.37
CA CYS A 90 4.55 0.43 -6.59
C CYS A 90 5.23 1.80 -6.71
N ASP A 91 5.23 2.36 -7.91
CA ASP A 91 5.87 3.63 -8.23
C ASP A 91 4.97 4.85 -7.93
N GLY A 92 5.36 6.03 -8.44
CA GLY A 92 4.67 7.28 -8.19
C GLY A 92 3.23 7.30 -8.71
N ASP A 93 2.97 6.70 -9.87
CA ASP A 93 1.64 6.69 -10.47
C ASP A 93 0.76 5.66 -9.75
N CYS A 94 1.31 4.46 -9.49
CA CYS A 94 0.68 3.45 -8.65
C CYS A 94 0.27 4.00 -7.27
N ARG A 95 1.15 4.81 -6.63
CA ARG A 95 0.84 5.46 -5.36
C ARG A 95 -0.40 6.34 -5.46
N VAL A 96 -0.46 7.20 -6.48
CA VAL A 96 -1.56 8.15 -6.67
C VAL A 96 -2.88 7.40 -6.83
N ASP A 97 -2.90 6.38 -7.69
CA ASP A 97 -4.10 5.57 -7.93
C ASP A 97 -4.63 4.92 -6.65
N HIS A 98 -3.75 4.24 -5.90
CA HIS A 98 -4.14 3.52 -4.69
C HIS A 98 -4.51 4.46 -3.53
N VAL A 99 -3.77 5.54 -3.32
CA VAL A 99 -4.05 6.51 -2.25
C VAL A 99 -5.36 7.22 -2.52
N CYS A 100 -5.58 7.72 -3.74
CA CYS A 100 -6.80 8.46 -4.05
C CYS A 100 -8.03 7.56 -4.02
N ALA A 101 -7.96 6.33 -4.54
CA ALA A 101 -9.09 5.40 -4.48
C ALA A 101 -9.44 4.99 -3.04
N ALA A 102 -8.45 4.89 -2.15
CA ALA A 102 -8.69 4.59 -0.73
C ALA A 102 -9.20 5.80 0.06
N ARG A 103 -8.83 7.01 -0.36
CA ARG A 103 -9.16 8.27 0.34
C ARG A 103 -10.53 8.82 -0.05
N GLU A 104 -10.86 8.79 -1.34
CA GLU A 104 -11.98 9.53 -1.91
C GLU A 104 -12.92 8.59 -2.68
N VAL A 105 -14.07 8.32 -2.06
CA VAL A 105 -15.15 7.52 -2.68
C VAL A 105 -16.02 8.39 -3.61
N ASP A 106 -16.05 9.70 -3.36
CA ASP A 106 -16.76 10.66 -4.19
C ASP A 106 -15.98 10.95 -5.48
N PHE A 107 -16.68 10.98 -6.62
CA PHE A 107 -16.06 11.12 -7.94
C PHE A 107 -15.30 12.44 -8.10
N ASP A 108 -15.92 13.56 -7.74
CA ASP A 108 -15.29 14.88 -7.92
C ASP A 108 -14.05 14.99 -7.02
N ARG A 109 -14.16 14.52 -5.77
CA ARG A 109 -13.02 14.51 -4.83
C ARG A 109 -11.91 13.55 -5.24
N TYR A 110 -12.25 12.43 -5.87
CA TYR A 110 -11.27 11.49 -6.41
C TYR A 110 -10.46 12.14 -7.55
N GLU A 111 -11.13 12.78 -8.51
CA GLU A 111 -10.46 13.50 -9.60
C GLU A 111 -9.57 14.65 -9.08
N GLU A 112 -10.05 15.41 -8.10
CA GLU A 112 -9.25 16.43 -7.41
C GLU A 112 -8.01 15.83 -6.73
N CYS A 113 -8.14 14.66 -6.12
CA CYS A 113 -7.03 13.95 -5.49
C CYS A 113 -5.98 13.52 -6.52
N LEU A 114 -6.39 12.93 -7.65
CA LEU A 114 -5.47 12.49 -8.71
C LEU A 114 -4.59 13.65 -9.20
N VAL A 115 -5.20 14.81 -9.43
CA VAL A 115 -4.48 16.02 -9.85
C VAL A 115 -3.50 16.48 -8.76
N LYS A 116 -3.94 16.54 -7.51
CA LYS A 116 -3.12 17.03 -6.39
C LYS A 116 -1.92 16.12 -6.12
N GLU A 117 -2.16 14.83 -5.92
CA GLU A 117 -1.13 13.84 -5.57
C GLU A 117 -0.17 13.58 -6.75
N GLY A 118 -0.67 13.63 -7.99
CA GLY A 118 0.14 13.52 -9.19
C GLY A 118 1.17 14.65 -9.31
N VAL A 119 0.77 15.89 -9.06
CA VAL A 119 1.67 17.05 -9.06
C VAL A 119 2.76 16.93 -7.98
N ASP A 120 2.42 16.45 -6.79
CA ASP A 120 3.38 16.27 -5.70
C ASP A 120 4.40 15.16 -6.01
N SER A 121 3.97 14.09 -6.69
CA SER A 121 4.86 13.04 -7.21
C SER A 121 5.91 13.60 -8.18
N ILE A 122 5.48 14.44 -9.14
CA ILE A 122 6.37 15.05 -10.14
C ILE A 122 7.37 16.01 -9.50
N LYS A 123 6.92 16.86 -8.56
CA LYS A 123 7.79 17.81 -7.85
C LYS A 123 8.87 17.09 -7.05
N GLY A 124 8.53 16.00 -6.37
CA GLY A 124 9.50 15.16 -5.64
C GLY A 124 10.58 14.60 -6.57
N GLY A 125 10.18 14.07 -7.73
CA GLY A 125 11.11 13.58 -8.76
C GLY A 125 12.04 14.66 -9.29
N LEU A 126 11.52 15.85 -9.60
CA LEU A 126 12.31 16.97 -10.10
C LEU A 126 13.34 17.47 -9.07
N LEU A 127 12.95 17.54 -7.79
CA LEU A 127 13.85 17.94 -6.71
C LEU A 127 15.03 16.96 -6.56
N LEU A 128 14.76 15.64 -6.62
CA LEU A 128 15.80 14.60 -6.57
C LEU A 128 16.78 14.71 -7.75
N LEU A 129 16.27 14.97 -8.96
CA LEU A 129 17.10 15.18 -10.15
C LEU A 129 18.02 16.39 -9.99
N VAL A 130 17.50 17.54 -9.54
CA VAL A 130 18.30 18.75 -9.33
C VAL A 130 19.40 18.52 -8.28
N LEU A 131 19.09 17.81 -7.19
CA LEU A 131 20.09 17.45 -6.17
C LEU A 131 21.18 16.53 -6.75
N SER A 132 20.82 15.52 -7.54
CA SER A 132 21.78 14.59 -8.15
C SER A 132 22.74 15.27 -9.13
N VAL A 133 22.23 16.22 -9.93
CA VAL A 133 23.04 17.05 -10.83
C VAL A 133 23.93 18.00 -10.02
N GLY A 134 23.40 18.62 -8.97
CA GLY A 134 24.17 19.48 -8.07
C GLY A 134 25.36 18.77 -7.40
N VAL A 135 25.15 17.53 -6.91
CA VAL A 135 26.21 16.69 -6.33
C VAL A 135 27.23 16.27 -7.40
N SER A 136 26.78 15.96 -8.61
CA SER A 136 27.69 15.60 -9.71
C SER A 136 28.57 16.76 -10.16
N ILE A 137 28.01 17.98 -10.22
CA ILE A 137 28.76 19.20 -10.58
C ILE A 137 29.77 19.56 -9.49
N THR A 138 29.41 19.46 -8.21
CA THR A 138 30.36 19.73 -7.12
C THR A 138 31.46 18.67 -7.08
N ALA A 139 31.14 17.38 -7.25
CA ALA A 139 32.13 16.31 -7.31
C ALA A 139 33.09 16.45 -8.50
N ALA A 140 32.61 16.94 -9.65
CA ALA A 140 33.43 17.23 -10.84
C ALA A 140 34.30 18.48 -10.68
N ALA A 141 33.90 19.45 -9.84
CA ALA A 141 34.69 20.65 -9.54
C ALA A 141 35.77 20.45 -8.45
N LEU A 142 35.76 19.29 -7.79
CA LEU A 142 36.70 18.89 -6.74
C LEU A 142 37.81 17.94 -7.24
N HIS A 143 37.86 17.66 -8.55
CA HIS A 143 38.94 16.96 -9.26
C HIS A 143 39.58 17.90 -10.31
#